data_AF-A0A1X3P5Z8-F1
#
_entry.id   AF-A0A1X3P5Z8-F1
#
_cell.length_a   1.000
_cell.length_b   1.000
_cell.length_c   1.000
_cell.angle_alpha   90.00
_cell.angle_beta   90.00
_cell.angle_gamma   90.00
#
_symmetry.space_group_name_H-M   'P 1'
#
loop_
_entity.id
_entity.type
_entity.pdbx_description
1 polymer ?
#
loop_
_entity_poly.entity_id
_entity_poly.type
_entity_poly.pdbx_seq_one_letter_code
_entity_poly.pdbx_strand_id
1 'polypeptide(L)'
;MLCWVISPTPPAQPSPGPPARVPSRRFLAWEVVLVLGVSLGRSAVYAILQLAERLAEAPLAEQTATVHSSRSRHELFDLTYQVLDSIFALVPVALVLYLMFLHGVNPFRRFGLDLRRPRRDLALGAGLFLLIGAGTLVIYVGGRTAGVTMEIIPADVTAHWWTTPTLLIAAVRHALVEEVIMVAYLLDRARRIWPGLTRRGSAPRAPCRPPPPRPAT
;
A
#
# COMPACT_ATOMS: atom_id res chain seq x y z
N MET A 1 35.15 58.17 32.47
CA MET A 1 35.30 57.17 31.38
C MET A 1 34.80 55.83 31.93
N LEU A 2 33.49 55.60 31.87
CA LEU A 2 32.84 54.40 32.41
C LEU A 2 32.26 53.63 31.21
N CYS A 3 32.94 52.54 30.82
CA CYS A 3 32.44 51.59 29.83
C CYS A 3 31.31 50.77 30.45
N TRP A 4 30.08 51.22 30.26
CA TRP A 4 28.90 50.40 30.51
C TRP A 4 28.72 49.43 29.33
N VAL A 5 29.36 48.27 29.41
CA VAL A 5 29.17 47.18 28.44
C VAL A 5 27.82 46.54 28.74
N ILE A 6 26.84 46.83 27.89
CA ILE A 6 25.57 46.10 27.82
C ILE A 6 25.91 44.68 27.39
N SER A 7 25.86 43.73 28.32
CA SER A 7 25.88 42.31 27.95
C SER A 7 24.50 41.98 27.36
N PRO A 8 24.40 41.55 26.09
CA PRO A 8 23.12 41.11 25.56
C PRO A 8 22.65 39.89 26.34
N THR A 9 21.45 39.96 26.90
CA THR A 9 20.79 38.82 27.54
C THR A 9 20.68 37.69 26.51
N PRO A 10 21.22 36.48 26.77
CA PRO A 10 21.05 35.38 25.85
C PRO A 10 19.55 35.12 25.65
N PRO A 11 19.08 34.90 24.41
CA PRO A 11 17.67 34.62 24.17
C PRO A 11 17.27 33.42 25.01
N ALA A 12 16.13 33.52 25.70
CA ALA A 12 15.57 32.43 26.48
C ALA A 12 15.52 31.17 25.61
N GLN A 13 16.27 30.13 25.99
CA GLN A 13 16.21 28.88 25.25
C GLN A 13 14.80 28.31 25.38
N PRO A 14 14.13 27.97 24.27
CA PRO A 14 12.81 27.37 24.34
C PRO A 14 12.89 26.11 25.19
N SER A 15 12.08 26.05 26.25
CA SER A 15 11.96 24.88 27.11
C SER A 15 11.78 23.63 26.23
N PRO A 16 12.53 22.53 26.46
CA PRO A 16 12.32 21.31 25.70
C PRO A 16 10.86 20.89 25.89
N GLY A 17 10.08 20.96 24.80
CA GLY A 17 8.71 20.51 24.78
C GLY A 17 8.63 19.05 25.23
N PRO A 18 7.46 18.59 25.71
CA PRO A 18 7.29 17.21 26.15
C PRO A 18 7.80 16.25 25.06
N PRO A 19 8.58 15.21 25.43
CA PRO A 19 9.17 14.30 24.45
C PRO A 19 8.07 13.70 23.59
N ALA A 20 8.22 13.80 22.27
CA ALA A 20 7.29 13.23 21.31
C ALA A 20 7.11 11.73 21.63
N ARG A 21 5.90 11.35 22.07
CA ARG A 21 5.62 9.99 22.53
C ARG A 21 5.64 9.06 21.31
N VAL A 22 6.69 8.25 21.19
CA VAL A 22 6.78 7.25 20.12
C VAL A 22 5.64 6.23 20.32
N PRO A 23 4.78 5.98 19.32
CA PRO A 23 3.70 5.02 19.45
C PRO A 23 4.22 3.62 19.83
N SER A 24 3.53 2.93 20.73
CA SER A 24 3.90 1.56 21.10
C SER A 24 3.71 0.60 19.92
N ARG A 25 4.50 -0.47 19.85
CA ARG A 25 4.37 -1.48 18.77
C ARG A 25 2.98 -2.10 18.72
N ARG A 26 2.36 -2.32 19.89
CA ARG A 26 0.99 -2.85 20.01
C ARG A 26 -0.04 -1.89 19.40
N PHE A 27 0.11 -0.59 19.63
CA PHE A 27 -0.76 0.42 19.03
C PHE A 27 -0.66 0.40 17.50
N LEU A 28 0.56 0.32 16.96
CA LEU A 28 0.77 0.24 15.51
C LEU A 28 0.22 -1.05 14.89
N ALA A 29 0.34 -2.19 15.60
CA ALA A 29 -0.24 -3.45 15.14
C ALA A 29 -1.77 -3.38 15.07
N TRP A 30 -2.42 -2.77 16.06
CA TRP A 30 -3.87 -2.55 16.03
C TRP A 30 -4.30 -1.61 14.90
N GLU A 31 -3.54 -0.55 14.63
CA GLU A 31 -3.80 0.33 13.48
C GLU A 31 -3.79 -0.46 12.17
N VAL A 32 -2.78 -1.33 11.99
CA VAL A 32 -2.66 -2.21 10.82
C VAL A 32 -3.85 -3.17 10.71
N VAL A 33 -4.23 -3.83 11.81
CA VAL A 33 -5.35 -4.77 11.83
C VAL A 33 -6.66 -4.07 11.48
N LEU A 34 -6.91 -2.87 12.01
CA LEU A 34 -8.11 -2.10 11.71
C LEU A 34 -8.15 -1.65 10.25
N VAL A 35 -7.04 -1.11 9.74
CA VAL A 35 -6.93 -0.70 8.33
C VAL A 35 -7.16 -1.89 7.41
N LEU A 36 -6.49 -3.02 7.66
CA LEU A 36 -6.67 -4.25 6.89
C LEU A 36 -8.09 -4.79 7.00
N GLY A 37 -8.68 -4.76 8.19
CA GLY A 37 -10.05 -5.23 8.44
C GLY A 37 -11.09 -4.44 7.63
N VAL A 38 -10.97 -3.11 7.60
CA VAL A 38 -11.90 -2.23 6.87
C VAL A 38 -11.68 -2.26 5.36
N SER A 39 -10.45 -2.52 4.90
CA SER A 39 -10.12 -2.54 3.47
C SER A 39 -10.31 -3.91 2.82
N LEU A 40 -9.56 -4.93 3.27
CA LEU A 40 -9.52 -6.26 2.66
C LEU A 40 -10.20 -7.34 3.51
N GLY A 41 -10.50 -7.05 4.78
CA GLY A 41 -10.97 -8.05 5.75
C GLY A 41 -12.21 -8.81 5.28
N ARG A 42 -13.23 -8.08 4.81
CA ARG A 42 -14.44 -8.68 4.23
C ARG A 42 -14.08 -9.61 3.07
N SER A 43 -13.34 -9.11 2.09
CA SER A 43 -13.00 -9.88 0.89
C SER A 43 -12.21 -11.15 1.20
N ALA A 44 -11.28 -11.10 2.16
CA ALA A 44 -10.52 -12.28 2.59
C ALA A 44 -11.41 -13.38 3.19
N VAL A 45 -12.35 -13.00 4.07
CA VAL A 45 -13.27 -13.97 4.70
C VAL A 45 -14.20 -14.59 3.65
N TYR A 46 -14.80 -13.78 2.78
CA TYR A 46 -15.69 -14.28 1.73
C TYR A 46 -14.96 -15.14 0.71
N ALA A 47 -13.70 -14.83 0.37
CA ALA A 47 -12.92 -15.65 -0.57
C ALA A 47 -12.65 -17.06 -0.04
N ILE A 48 -12.34 -17.20 1.25
CA ILE A 48 -12.13 -18.52 1.88
C ILE A 48 -13.44 -19.32 1.87
N LEU A 49 -14.55 -18.68 2.25
CA LEU A 49 -15.86 -19.33 2.27
C LEU A 49 -16.28 -19.78 0.86
N GLN A 50 -16.17 -18.89 -0.13
CA GLN A 50 -16.51 -19.23 -1.51
C GLN A 50 -15.64 -20.35 -2.06
N LEU A 51 -14.33 -20.37 -1.76
CA LEU A 51 -13.46 -21.46 -2.16
C LEU A 51 -13.87 -22.79 -1.52
N ALA A 52 -14.23 -22.78 -0.24
CA ALA A 52 -14.71 -23.97 0.46
C ALA A 52 -16.03 -24.49 -0.14
N GLU A 53 -16.97 -23.60 -0.46
CA GLU A 53 -18.22 -23.94 -1.15
C GLU A 53 -17.93 -24.56 -2.53
N ARG A 54 -17.07 -23.92 -3.33
CA ARG A 54 -16.71 -24.43 -4.66
C ARG A 54 -16.05 -25.81 -4.60
N LEU A 55 -15.18 -26.05 -3.62
CA LEU A 55 -14.54 -27.35 -3.43
C LEU A 55 -15.53 -28.44 -2.98
N ALA A 56 -16.66 -28.06 -2.37
CA ALA A 56 -17.68 -29.00 -1.90
C ALA A 56 -18.73 -29.35 -2.98
N GLU A 57 -18.97 -28.48 -3.95
CA GLU A 57 -20.03 -28.66 -4.95
C GLU A 57 -19.63 -29.54 -6.15
N ALA A 58 -18.49 -29.24 -6.80
CA ALA A 58 -18.09 -29.88 -8.06
C ALA A 58 -16.58 -29.72 -8.31
N PRO A 59 -15.96 -30.50 -9.22
CA PRO A 59 -14.58 -30.27 -9.64
C PRO A 59 -14.39 -28.83 -10.14
N LEU A 60 -13.31 -28.17 -9.69
CA LEU A 60 -13.02 -26.77 -10.03
C LEU A 60 -12.96 -26.51 -11.55
N ALA A 61 -12.57 -27.52 -12.33
CA ALA A 61 -12.45 -27.43 -13.78
C ALA A 61 -13.78 -27.21 -14.51
N GLU A 62 -14.90 -27.58 -13.89
CA GLU A 62 -16.24 -27.47 -14.46
C GLU A 62 -16.94 -26.16 -14.06
N GLN A 63 -16.30 -25.36 -13.21
CA GLN A 63 -16.87 -24.14 -12.67
C GLN A 63 -16.36 -22.90 -13.40
N THR A 64 -17.17 -21.84 -13.36
CA THR A 64 -16.82 -20.52 -13.89
C THR A 64 -16.75 -19.49 -12.76
N ALA A 65 -15.86 -18.51 -12.93
CA ALA A 65 -15.74 -17.35 -12.06
C ALA A 65 -15.74 -16.07 -12.90
N THR A 66 -16.78 -15.26 -12.69
CA THR A 66 -16.91 -13.95 -13.31
C THR A 66 -16.32 -12.89 -12.39
N VAL A 67 -15.32 -12.15 -12.87
CA VAL A 67 -14.62 -11.12 -12.07
C VAL A 67 -15.44 -9.83 -11.99
N HIS A 68 -16.07 -9.43 -13.09
CA HIS A 68 -16.98 -8.29 -13.17
C HIS A 68 -18.36 -8.75 -13.69
N SER A 69 -19.26 -9.07 -12.76
CA SER A 69 -20.67 -9.36 -13.09
C SER A 69 -21.53 -8.09 -13.01
N SER A 70 -22.47 -7.96 -13.95
CA SER A 70 -23.49 -6.91 -13.89
C SER A 70 -24.40 -7.14 -12.68
N ARG A 71 -24.58 -6.10 -11.85
CA ARG A 71 -25.29 -6.20 -10.56
C ARG A 71 -26.79 -5.93 -10.69
N SER A 72 -27.24 -5.40 -11.83
CA SER A 72 -28.63 -5.01 -12.09
C SER A 72 -28.95 -5.15 -13.57
N ARG A 73 -30.18 -5.62 -13.90
CA ARG A 73 -30.68 -5.63 -15.28
C ARG A 73 -30.90 -4.23 -15.85
N HIS A 74 -30.94 -3.21 -15.00
CA HIS A 74 -31.09 -1.80 -15.40
C HIS A 74 -29.73 -1.10 -15.46
N GLU A 75 -29.34 -0.67 -16.66
CA GLU A 75 -28.01 -0.14 -16.98
C GLU A 75 -27.55 1.03 -16.09
N LEU A 76 -28.43 2.02 -15.85
CA LEU A 76 -28.10 3.20 -15.04
C LEU A 76 -27.88 2.85 -13.56
N PHE A 77 -28.63 1.87 -13.03
CA PHE A 77 -28.45 1.42 -11.66
C PHE A 77 -27.16 0.61 -11.53
N ASP A 78 -26.84 -0.24 -12.50
CA ASP A 78 -25.59 -1.00 -12.50
C ASP A 78 -24.37 -0.07 -12.52
N LEU A 79 -24.36 0.93 -13.41
CA LEU A 79 -23.32 1.96 -13.45
C LEU A 79 -23.18 2.68 -12.10
N THR A 80 -24.30 3.11 -11.51
CA THR A 80 -24.32 3.80 -10.21
C THR A 80 -23.74 2.91 -9.11
N TYR A 81 -24.13 1.63 -9.06
CA TYR A 81 -23.59 0.68 -8.08
C TYR A 81 -22.08 0.47 -8.27
N GLN A 82 -21.59 0.31 -9.50
CA GLN A 82 -20.17 0.08 -9.77
C GLN A 82 -19.31 1.30 -9.44
N VAL A 83 -19.78 2.51 -9.77
CA VAL A 83 -19.08 3.76 -9.44
C VAL A 83 -19.07 3.99 -7.93
N LEU A 84 -20.21 3.84 -7.25
CA LEU A 84 -20.29 4.01 -5.80
C LEU A 84 -19.43 2.99 -5.06
N ASP A 85 -19.48 1.72 -5.47
CA ASP A 85 -18.61 0.66 -4.92
C ASP A 85 -17.13 1.04 -5.07
N SER A 86 -16.76 1.60 -6.23
CA SER A 86 -15.40 2.06 -6.47
C SER A 86 -14.99 3.25 -5.61
N ILE A 87 -15.86 4.23 -5.44
CA ILE A 87 -15.61 5.42 -4.61
C ILE A 87 -15.50 5.02 -3.13
N PHE A 88 -16.43 4.21 -2.62
CA PHE A 88 -16.41 3.79 -1.21
C PHE A 88 -15.20 2.90 -0.89
N ALA A 89 -14.73 2.11 -1.84
CA ALA A 89 -13.50 1.35 -1.69
C ALA A 89 -12.23 2.23 -1.60
N LEU A 90 -12.29 3.53 -1.92
CA LEU A 90 -11.20 4.48 -1.70
C LEU A 90 -11.21 5.11 -0.30
N VAL A 91 -12.28 4.94 0.49
CA VAL A 91 -12.35 5.45 1.87
C VAL A 91 -11.20 4.91 2.75
N PRO A 92 -10.84 3.61 2.70
CA PRO A 92 -9.69 3.11 3.45
C PRO A 92 -8.36 3.71 2.98
N VAL A 93 -8.23 4.03 1.69
CA VAL A 93 -7.04 4.72 1.15
C VAL A 93 -6.93 6.11 1.76
N ALA A 94 -8.03 6.87 1.78
CA ALA A 94 -8.09 8.18 2.42
C ALA A 94 -7.77 8.10 3.92
N LEU A 95 -8.29 7.09 4.63
CA LEU A 95 -7.98 6.83 6.03
C LEU A 95 -6.48 6.61 6.25
N VAL A 96 -5.83 5.80 5.42
CA VAL A 96 -4.38 5.54 5.51
C VAL A 96 -3.57 6.81 5.28
N LEU A 97 -3.93 7.62 4.27
CA LEU A 97 -3.28 8.89 4.00
C LEU A 97 -3.43 9.86 5.18
N TYR A 98 -4.61 9.91 5.78
CA TYR A 98 -4.89 10.70 6.97
C TYR A 98 -4.06 10.23 8.18
N LEU A 99 -3.98 8.93 8.43
CA LEU A 99 -3.14 8.34 9.48
C LEU A 99 -1.66 8.68 9.27
N MET A 100 -1.16 8.63 8.04
CA MET A 100 0.22 9.00 7.73
C MET A 100 0.51 10.48 8.00
N PHE A 101 -0.43 11.35 7.61
CA PHE A 101 -0.33 12.78 7.86
C PHE A 101 -0.24 13.10 9.36
N LEU A 102 -1.09 12.46 10.19
CA LEU A 102 -1.05 12.61 11.65
C LEU A 102 0.29 12.23 12.28
N HIS A 103 1.04 11.31 11.66
CA HIS A 103 2.35 10.87 12.14
C HIS A 103 3.50 11.76 11.66
N GLY A 104 3.22 12.95 11.12
CA GLY A 104 4.22 13.95 10.72
C GLY A 104 5.03 13.57 9.49
N VAL A 105 4.52 12.65 8.67
CA VAL A 105 5.18 12.19 7.46
C VAL A 105 4.44 12.73 6.25
N ASN A 106 5.14 13.38 5.32
CA ASN A 106 4.56 13.71 4.02
C ASN A 106 4.37 12.39 3.24
N PRO A 107 3.11 11.93 3.02
CA PRO A 107 2.86 10.63 2.42
C PRO A 107 3.36 10.59 0.98
N PHE A 108 3.12 11.65 0.19
CA PHE A 108 3.48 11.70 -1.23
C PHE A 108 4.99 11.58 -1.47
N ARG A 109 5.82 12.28 -0.69
CA ARG A 109 7.29 12.18 -0.79
C ARG A 109 7.82 10.83 -0.31
N ARG A 110 7.20 10.22 0.69
CA ARG A 110 7.66 8.94 1.24
C ARG A 110 7.23 7.75 0.39
N PHE A 111 6.15 7.91 -0.39
CA PHE A 111 5.60 6.89 -1.28
C PHE A 111 6.16 6.98 -2.70
N GLY A 112 7.05 7.93 -2.99
CA GLY A 112 7.67 8.04 -4.31
C GLY A 112 6.81 8.74 -5.37
N LEU A 113 5.68 9.34 -4.99
CA LEU A 113 4.84 10.19 -5.84
C LEU A 113 5.47 11.58 -6.06
N ASP A 114 6.77 11.63 -6.33
CA ASP A 114 7.56 12.86 -6.54
C ASP A 114 7.57 13.26 -8.03
N LEU A 115 6.99 12.44 -8.92
CA LEU A 115 6.87 12.66 -10.38
C LEU A 115 8.17 13.10 -11.06
N ARG A 116 9.34 12.81 -10.47
CA ARG A 116 10.64 13.33 -10.93
C ARG A 116 11.11 12.68 -12.23
N ARG A 117 10.70 11.44 -12.51
CA ARG A 117 11.15 10.65 -13.67
C ARG A 117 10.01 9.86 -14.32
N PRO A 118 8.92 10.53 -14.74
CA PRO A 118 7.66 9.87 -15.09
C PRO A 118 7.82 8.85 -16.23
N ARG A 119 8.66 9.15 -17.24
CA ARG A 119 8.90 8.23 -18.37
C ARG A 119 9.62 6.96 -17.95
N ARG A 120 10.63 7.07 -17.08
CA ARG A 120 11.41 5.93 -16.60
C ARG A 120 10.58 5.08 -15.66
N ASP A 121 9.83 5.72 -14.77
CA ASP A 121 8.97 5.05 -13.81
C ASP A 121 7.84 4.31 -14.54
N LEU A 122 7.26 4.92 -15.58
CA LEU A 122 6.28 4.27 -16.45
C LEU A 122 6.87 3.07 -17.21
N ALA A 123 8.09 3.20 -17.77
CA ALA A 123 8.74 2.09 -18.48
C ALA A 123 9.05 0.91 -17.54
N LEU A 124 9.53 1.20 -16.32
CA LEU A 124 9.77 0.18 -15.31
C LEU A 124 8.47 -0.48 -14.85
N GLY A 125 7.41 0.32 -14.60
CA GLY A 125 6.09 -0.17 -14.25
C GLY A 125 5.48 -1.05 -15.35
N ALA A 126 5.59 -0.64 -16.61
CA ALA A 126 5.14 -1.42 -17.75
C ALA A 126 5.93 -2.73 -17.90
N GLY A 127 7.26 -2.69 -17.72
CA GLY A 127 8.09 -3.89 -17.74
C GLY A 127 7.73 -4.86 -16.62
N LEU A 128 7.50 -4.35 -15.40
CA LEU A 128 7.07 -5.15 -14.25
C LEU A 128 5.67 -5.74 -14.47
N PHE A 129 4.73 -4.94 -14.97
CA PHE A 129 3.38 -5.37 -15.31
C PHE A 129 3.41 -6.51 -16.34
N LEU A 130 4.20 -6.37 -17.40
CA LEU A 130 4.34 -7.42 -18.41
C LEU A 130 4.98 -8.69 -17.82
N LEU A 131 6.01 -8.54 -16.99
CA LEU A 131 6.69 -9.68 -16.38
C LEU A 131 5.73 -10.48 -15.48
N ILE A 132 5.04 -9.80 -14.56
CA ILE A 132 4.12 -10.44 -13.62
C ILE A 132 2.85 -10.91 -14.34
N GLY A 133 2.29 -10.07 -15.21
CA GLY A 133 1.06 -10.37 -15.95
C GLY A 133 1.23 -11.54 -16.90
N ALA A 134 2.29 -11.54 -17.71
CA ALA A 134 2.57 -12.66 -18.61
C ALA A 134 2.92 -13.93 -17.83
N GLY A 135 3.73 -13.84 -16.78
CA GLY A 135 4.05 -14.99 -15.92
C GLY A 135 2.80 -15.62 -15.30
N THR A 136 1.89 -14.80 -14.77
CA THR A 136 0.60 -15.24 -14.22
C THR A 136 -0.27 -15.89 -15.30
N LEU A 137 -0.33 -15.29 -16.49
CA LEU A 137 -1.12 -15.81 -17.61
C LEU A 137 -0.60 -17.18 -18.08
N VAL A 138 0.73 -17.37 -18.14
CA VAL A 138 1.35 -18.66 -18.49
C VAL A 138 0.94 -19.74 -17.49
N ILE A 139 1.00 -19.44 -16.19
CA ILE A 139 0.59 -20.39 -15.14
C ILE A 139 -0.91 -20.69 -15.24
N TYR A 140 -1.76 -19.68 -15.47
CA TYR A 140 -3.21 -19.87 -15.63
C TYR A 140 -3.53 -20.77 -16.83
N VAL A 141 -2.95 -20.49 -18.00
CA VAL A 141 -3.16 -21.32 -19.20
C VAL A 141 -2.68 -22.75 -18.96
N GLY A 142 -1.51 -22.92 -18.31
CA GLY A 142 -1.01 -24.24 -17.91
C GLY A 142 -1.99 -24.98 -16.99
N GLY A 143 -2.48 -24.33 -15.93
CA GLY A 143 -3.47 -24.91 -15.02
C GLY A 143 -4.82 -25.22 -15.69
N ARG A 144 -5.26 -24.37 -16.62
CA ARG A 144 -6.55 -24.51 -17.32
C ARG A 144 -6.52 -25.67 -18.30
N THR A 145 -5.42 -25.83 -19.03
CA THR A 145 -5.21 -26.97 -19.94
C THR A 145 -5.02 -28.29 -19.19
N ALA A 146 -4.44 -28.25 -17.98
CA ALA A 146 -4.33 -29.40 -17.09
C ALA A 146 -5.63 -29.76 -16.35
N GLY A 147 -6.71 -28.97 -16.51
CA GLY A 147 -7.98 -29.20 -15.80
C GLY A 147 -7.89 -28.99 -14.29
N VAL A 148 -6.94 -28.17 -13.82
CA VAL A 148 -6.76 -27.87 -12.39
C VAL A 148 -7.45 -26.58 -11.98
N THR A 149 -7.61 -25.64 -12.92
CA THR A 149 -8.18 -24.30 -12.66
C THR A 149 -9.52 -24.10 -13.35
N MET A 150 -10.39 -23.32 -12.70
CA MET A 150 -11.67 -22.87 -13.24
C MET A 150 -11.51 -21.88 -14.39
N GLU A 151 -12.57 -21.72 -15.19
CA GLU A 151 -12.61 -20.72 -16.25
C GLU A 151 -12.91 -19.33 -15.69
N ILE A 152 -12.03 -18.37 -16.00
CA ILE A 152 -12.16 -16.97 -15.58
C ILE A 152 -12.78 -16.17 -16.71
N ILE A 153 -13.94 -15.56 -16.43
CA ILE A 153 -14.62 -14.61 -17.32
C ILE A 153 -14.28 -13.19 -16.83
N PRO A 154 -13.45 -12.42 -17.54
CA PRO A 154 -12.96 -11.12 -17.05
C PRO A 154 -14.06 -10.07 -16.89
N ALA A 155 -14.99 -10.04 -17.83
CA ALA A 155 -16.16 -9.16 -17.84
C ALA A 155 -17.31 -9.83 -18.58
N ASP A 156 -18.55 -9.54 -18.18
CA ASP A 156 -19.74 -10.02 -18.86
C ASP A 156 -19.81 -9.49 -20.31
N VAL A 157 -20.49 -10.24 -21.19
CA VAL A 157 -20.58 -10.03 -22.64
C VAL A 157 -21.45 -8.82 -23.02
N THR A 158 -22.15 -8.21 -22.06
CA THR A 158 -22.96 -7.01 -22.25
C THR A 158 -22.09 -5.73 -22.22
N ALA A 159 -21.33 -5.53 -23.29
CA ALA A 159 -20.50 -4.34 -23.47
C ALA A 159 -21.38 -3.10 -23.70
N HIS A 160 -21.49 -2.25 -22.68
CA HIS A 160 -22.07 -0.91 -22.81
C HIS A 160 -20.94 0.11 -23.03
N TRP A 161 -21.26 1.30 -23.55
CA TRP A 161 -20.27 2.37 -23.75
C TRP A 161 -19.57 2.79 -22.44
N TRP A 162 -20.22 2.62 -21.30
CA TRP A 162 -19.71 2.94 -19.97
C TRP A 162 -18.87 1.82 -19.34
N THR A 163 -18.86 0.61 -19.91
CA THR A 163 -18.09 -0.52 -19.37
C THR A 163 -16.60 -0.20 -19.31
N THR A 164 -16.01 0.34 -20.38
CA THR A 164 -14.58 0.70 -20.42
C THR A 164 -14.21 1.80 -19.41
N PRO A 165 -14.95 2.93 -19.32
CA PRO A 165 -14.74 3.91 -18.24
C PRO A 165 -14.79 3.31 -16.84
N THR A 166 -15.78 2.45 -16.56
CA THR A 166 -15.94 1.85 -15.23
C THR A 166 -14.82 0.87 -14.90
N LEU A 167 -14.38 0.08 -15.87
CA LEU A 167 -13.21 -0.79 -15.71
C LEU A 167 -11.93 0.01 -15.47
N LEU A 168 -11.78 1.18 -16.11
CA LEU A 168 -10.64 2.08 -15.83
C LEU A 168 -10.69 2.63 -14.41
N ILE A 169 -11.87 3.05 -13.93
CA ILE A 169 -12.07 3.48 -12.53
C ILE A 169 -11.74 2.34 -11.56
N ALA A 170 -12.22 1.13 -11.84
CA ALA A 170 -11.94 -0.05 -11.03
C ALA A 170 -10.43 -0.38 -11.01
N ALA A 171 -9.75 -0.29 -12.15
CA ALA A 171 -8.31 -0.50 -12.24
C ALA A 171 -7.53 0.54 -11.41
N VAL A 172 -7.90 1.83 -11.50
CA VAL A 172 -7.31 2.89 -10.67
C VAL A 172 -7.54 2.62 -9.19
N ARG A 173 -8.76 2.22 -8.81
CA ARG A 173 -9.09 1.82 -7.43
C ARG A 173 -8.17 0.70 -6.95
N HIS A 174 -8.05 -0.39 -7.71
CA HIS A 174 -7.20 -1.53 -7.32
C HIS A 174 -5.73 -1.12 -7.18
N ALA A 175 -5.21 -0.34 -8.13
CA ALA A 175 -3.86 0.18 -8.07
C ALA A 175 -3.62 1.06 -6.83
N LEU A 176 -4.56 1.93 -6.47
CA LEU A 176 -4.46 2.77 -5.28
C LEU A 176 -4.53 1.97 -3.98
N VAL A 177 -5.43 0.99 -3.89
CA VAL A 177 -5.54 0.12 -2.71
C VAL A 177 -4.26 -0.67 -2.51
N GLU A 178 -3.73 -1.28 -3.56
CA GLU A 178 -2.51 -2.07 -3.49
C GLU A 178 -1.30 -1.20 -3.14
N GLU A 179 -1.06 -0.12 -3.89
CA GLU A 179 0.14 0.69 -3.70
C GLU A 179 0.09 1.45 -2.37
N VAL A 180 -1.03 2.10 -2.02
CA VAL A 180 -1.09 2.94 -0.82
C VAL A 180 -1.20 2.10 0.45
N ILE A 181 -2.10 1.10 0.46
CA ILE A 181 -2.34 0.30 1.67
C ILE A 181 -1.28 -0.80 1.79
N MET A 182 -1.19 -1.68 0.78
CA MET A 182 -0.36 -2.89 0.89
C MET A 182 1.12 -2.61 0.78
N VAL A 183 1.54 -1.75 -0.13
CA VAL A 183 2.96 -1.43 -0.31
C VAL A 183 3.34 -0.34 0.68
N ALA A 184 2.78 0.85 0.54
CA ALA A 184 3.32 2.02 1.20
C ALA A 184 3.08 2.02 2.73
N TYR A 185 1.83 1.82 3.14
CA TYR A 185 1.44 1.82 4.55
C TYR A 185 1.93 0.60 5.31
N LEU A 186 1.66 -0.62 4.84
CA LEU A 186 2.09 -1.83 5.55
C LEU A 186 3.62 -1.90 5.65
N LEU A 187 4.38 -1.54 4.61
CA LEU A 187 5.85 -1.54 4.72
C LEU A 187 6.37 -0.45 5.66
N ASP A 188 5.73 0.72 5.72
CA ASP A 188 6.09 1.74 6.73
C ASP A 188 5.82 1.22 8.15
N ARG A 189 4.64 0.64 8.39
CA ARG A 189 4.28 0.11 9.71
C ARG A 189 5.10 -1.12 10.10
N ALA A 190 5.35 -2.04 9.17
CA ALA A 190 6.22 -3.20 9.38
C ALA A 190 7.63 -2.78 9.80
N ARG A 191 8.21 -1.74 9.17
CA ARG A 191 9.52 -1.20 9.57
C ARG A 191 9.53 -0.61 10.99
N ARG A 192 8.43 0.02 11.42
CA ARG A 192 8.31 0.57 12.78
C ARG A 192 8.08 -0.52 13.84
N ILE A 193 7.27 -1.53 13.50
CA ILE A 193 7.00 -2.67 14.38
C ILE A 193 8.23 -3.56 14.49
N TRP A 194 8.98 -3.73 13.39
CA TRP A 194 10.15 -4.61 13.30
C TRP A 194 11.38 -3.87 12.73
N PRO A 195 12.08 -3.06 13.55
CA PRO A 195 13.24 -2.28 13.10
C PRO A 195 14.40 -3.12 12.55
N GLY A 196 14.41 -4.43 12.81
CA GLY A 196 15.40 -5.36 12.27
C GLY A 196 15.30 -5.58 10.76
N LEU A 197 14.13 -5.34 10.13
CA LEU A 197 13.92 -5.51 8.69
C LEU A 197 14.79 -4.57 7.85
N THR A 198 15.28 -3.47 8.44
CA THR A 198 16.08 -2.44 7.75
C THR A 198 17.57 -2.54 8.07
N ARG A 199 18.02 -3.49 8.90
CA ARG A 199 19.45 -3.72 9.17
C ARG A 199 20.09 -4.54 8.05
N ARG A 200 20.26 -3.93 6.86
CA ARG A 200 21.34 -4.35 5.97
C ARG A 200 22.62 -3.60 6.40
N GLY A 201 23.47 -4.29 7.15
CA GLY A 201 24.93 -4.16 7.03
C GLY A 201 25.62 -2.86 7.45
N SER A 202 25.10 -2.03 8.36
CA SER A 202 25.96 -1.05 9.03
C SER A 202 26.62 -1.72 10.24
N ALA A 203 27.83 -2.27 10.04
CA ALA A 203 28.70 -2.64 11.14
C ALA A 203 28.81 -1.46 12.13
N PRO A 204 28.83 -1.70 13.45
CA PRO A 204 28.99 -0.62 14.42
C PRO A 204 30.27 0.15 14.07
N ARG A 205 30.14 1.46 13.78
CA ARG A 205 31.32 2.33 13.63
C ARG A 205 32.07 2.27 14.96
N ALA A 206 33.28 1.72 14.94
CA ALA A 206 34.16 1.74 16.09
C ALA A 206 34.30 3.20 16.57
N PRO A 207 34.25 3.47 17.87
CA PRO A 207 34.46 4.81 18.38
C PRO A 207 35.85 5.30 17.95
N CYS A 208 35.92 6.50 17.36
CA CYS A 208 37.18 7.13 17.02
C CYS A 208 38.07 7.19 18.26
N ARG A 209 39.16 6.43 18.29
CA ARG A 209 40.20 6.60 19.31
C ARG A 209 40.92 7.93 19.04
N PRO A 210 41.16 8.76 20.06
CA PRO A 210 41.99 9.95 19.89
C PRO A 210 43.40 9.56 19.45
N PRO A 211 44.07 10.39 18.63
CA PRO A 211 45.44 10.14 18.22
C PRO A 211 46.39 10.11 19.44
N PRO A 212 47.47 9.31 19.39
CA PRO A 212 48.44 9.27 20.47
C PRO A 212 49.11 10.65 20.64
N PRO A 213 49.52 11.03 21.86
CA PRO A 213 50.23 12.28 22.11
C PRO A 213 51.56 12.30 21.34
N ARG A 214 51.89 13.45 20.73
CA ARG A 214 53.15 13.65 20.03
C ARG A 214 54.31 13.66 21.04
N PRO A 215 55.48 13.08 20.70
CA PRO A 215 56.65 13.15 21.57
C PRO A 215 57.09 14.61 21.75
N ALA A 216 57.38 15.00 22.99
CA ALA A 216 57.96 16.29 23.31
C ALA A 216 59.43 16.29 22.85
N THR A 217 59.75 17.16 21.89
CA THR A 217 61.13 17.57 21.57
C THR A 217 61.44 18.87 22.27
#